data_AF-A0A8H8U951-F1
#
_entry.id   AF-A0A8H8U951-F1
#
_cell.length_a   1.000
_cell.length_b   1.000
_cell.length_c   1.000
_cell.angle_alpha   90.00
_cell.angle_beta   90.00
_cell.angle_gamma   90.00
#
_symmetry.space_group_name_H-M   'P 1'
#
loop_
_entity.id
_entity.type
_entity.pdbx_description
1 polymer ?
#
loop_
_entity_poly.entity_id
_entity_poly.type
_entity_poly.pdbx_seq_one_letter_code
_entity_poly.pdbx_strand_id
1 'polypeptide(L)'
;MHSSLPLLFGVIAIASASPFERRTVAALNTAAFDEAQQKDNTATRAFSGTSIKTGDGRCLFIDELSGDFRANLNPIQVAACDGSAGQAWDVVTAGAHDNVAGTMLLVSTLTQACMNFDDRRAAGNQVIMFSCGGRADGGGAVTPSQLFNFTGGAGPLAFQPQSGANVCLAVTSSNVLDQAPCAAGDATQSFSFGGEAPGAGATTSVAAGTTSLVAGATPTPSSALASSASINLATNTKVPVTASGASASSGPSVSTATASAAQSASAVPVSRAGGVLQPSAAAEANPKDTTATLAFSSASLKTSSGQCLFIDSTAGDFRENLIPIAVQDCTGAAGEKFDIITAGAHNNEANSTLVVSSLTEGCLNFDDRRAPGDQVIMFSCGGRADGGGAVTDSQLFPFGGGNSIVLAPKNGAGATCLFANGAKLDQQACTGDASQTFDIVA
;
A
#
# COMPACT_ATOMS: atom_id res chain seq x y z
N MET A 1 47.59 -16.05 -44.21
CA MET A 1 48.05 -16.00 -42.82
C MET A 1 47.09 -15.11 -42.04
N HIS A 2 46.48 -15.70 -41.01
CA HIS A 2 45.76 -15.12 -39.86
C HIS A 2 44.51 -14.27 -40.10
N SER A 3 43.39 -15.01 -40.03
CA SER A 3 42.03 -14.59 -39.68
C SER A 3 41.97 -14.20 -38.20
N SER A 4 41.29 -13.10 -37.86
CA SER A 4 41.02 -12.69 -36.48
C SER A 4 39.52 -12.48 -36.28
N LEU A 5 38.91 -13.42 -35.58
CA LEU A 5 37.50 -13.48 -35.20
C LEU A 5 37.37 -12.92 -33.76
N PRO A 6 36.52 -11.92 -33.46
CA PRO A 6 36.30 -11.51 -32.08
C PRO A 6 35.24 -12.41 -31.45
N LEU A 7 35.64 -13.09 -30.38
CA LEU A 7 34.82 -13.94 -29.54
C LEU A 7 34.07 -13.06 -28.52
N LEU A 8 32.75 -12.88 -28.70
CA LEU A 8 31.89 -12.20 -27.73
C LEU A 8 31.52 -13.21 -26.63
N PHE A 9 32.11 -13.06 -25.43
CA PHE A 9 31.63 -13.75 -24.24
C PHE A 9 30.42 -13.00 -23.66
N GLY A 10 29.23 -13.54 -23.87
CA GLY A 10 28.02 -13.10 -23.18
C GLY A 10 28.02 -13.62 -21.75
N VAL A 11 28.06 -12.71 -20.78
CA VAL A 11 27.86 -13.02 -19.36
C VAL A 11 26.36 -13.17 -19.13
N ILE A 12 25.89 -14.39 -18.90
CA ILE A 12 24.53 -14.65 -18.43
C ILE A 12 24.51 -14.32 -16.93
N ALA A 13 23.95 -13.17 -16.58
CA ALA A 13 23.59 -12.88 -15.20
C ALA A 13 22.39 -13.76 -14.84
N ILE A 14 22.63 -14.81 -14.06
CA ILE A 14 21.56 -15.57 -13.40
C ILE A 14 21.06 -14.67 -12.27
N ALA A 15 20.01 -13.89 -12.54
CA ALA A 15 19.22 -13.26 -11.50
C ALA A 15 18.57 -14.39 -10.69
N SER A 16 19.15 -14.70 -9.53
CA SER A 16 18.49 -15.52 -8.51
C SER A 16 17.28 -14.73 -8.03
N ALA A 17 16.11 -14.99 -8.62
CA ALA A 17 14.84 -14.58 -8.05
C ALA A 17 14.73 -15.26 -6.69
N SER A 18 14.92 -14.50 -5.62
CA SER A 18 14.57 -14.95 -4.28
C SER A 18 13.14 -15.48 -4.33
N PRO A 19 12.84 -16.68 -3.80
CA PRO A 19 11.47 -17.13 -3.71
C PRO A 19 10.70 -16.07 -2.90
N PHE A 20 9.68 -15.48 -3.54
CA PHE A 20 8.81 -14.52 -2.88
C PHE A 20 8.30 -15.15 -1.59
N GLU A 21 8.77 -14.67 -0.43
CA GLU A 21 8.12 -15.00 0.83
C GLU A 21 6.69 -14.46 0.72
N ARG A 22 5.71 -15.37 0.85
CA ARG A 22 4.30 -15.00 0.85
C ARG A 22 4.11 -14.01 2.00
N ARG A 23 3.69 -12.77 1.69
CA ARG A 23 3.21 -11.85 2.72
C ARG A 23 2.05 -12.54 3.40
N THR A 24 2.19 -12.87 4.68
CA THR A 24 1.08 -13.45 5.45
C THR A 24 1.01 -12.71 6.77
N VAL A 25 -0.17 -12.22 7.12
CA VAL A 25 -0.44 -11.65 8.43
C VAL A 25 -1.06 -12.70 9.34
N ALA A 26 -0.82 -12.62 10.65
CA ALA A 26 -1.46 -13.53 11.60
C ALA A 26 -2.95 -13.21 11.80
N ALA A 27 -3.34 -11.94 11.57
CA ALA A 27 -4.70 -11.45 11.62
C ALA A 27 -4.80 -10.12 10.87
N LEU A 28 -6.01 -9.78 10.40
CA LEU A 28 -6.33 -8.46 9.88
C LEU A 28 -6.47 -7.44 11.02
N ASN A 29 -6.18 -6.16 10.73
CA ASN A 29 -6.66 -5.08 11.58
C ASN A 29 -8.10 -4.78 11.16
N THR A 30 -9.07 -5.09 12.01
CA THR A 30 -10.50 -4.96 11.68
C THR A 30 -10.86 -3.56 11.21
N ALA A 31 -10.44 -2.50 11.92
CA ALA A 31 -10.82 -1.13 11.57
C ALA A 31 -10.28 -0.71 10.20
N ALA A 32 -9.01 -1.03 9.94
CA ALA A 32 -8.38 -0.67 8.66
C ALA A 32 -8.84 -1.57 7.51
N PHE A 33 -9.15 -2.84 7.77
CA PHE A 33 -9.78 -3.73 6.79
C PHE A 33 -11.18 -3.22 6.43
N ASP A 34 -12.00 -2.88 7.43
CA ASP A 34 -13.33 -2.33 7.23
C ASP A 34 -13.22 -1.06 6.40
N GLU A 35 -12.41 -0.07 6.81
CA GLU A 35 -12.16 1.17 6.06
C GLU A 35 -11.75 0.90 4.60
N ALA A 36 -10.79 0.00 4.39
CA ALA A 36 -10.19 -0.24 3.10
C ALA A 36 -11.05 -1.07 2.14
N GLN A 37 -11.89 -1.97 2.66
CA GLN A 37 -12.62 -2.96 1.87
C GLN A 37 -14.13 -2.77 1.94
N GLN A 38 -14.56 -1.58 1.52
CA GLN A 38 -15.97 -1.21 1.52
C GLN A 38 -16.72 -1.84 0.35
N LYS A 39 -17.87 -2.45 0.66
CA LYS A 39 -18.78 -2.96 -0.35
C LYS A 39 -19.41 -1.82 -1.14
N ASP A 40 -19.30 -1.87 -2.46
CA ASP A 40 -20.04 -0.98 -3.34
C ASP A 40 -21.53 -1.38 -3.39
N ASN A 41 -22.35 -0.58 -2.71
CA ASN A 41 -23.81 -0.77 -2.65
C ASN A 41 -24.54 -0.26 -3.90
N THR A 42 -23.85 0.41 -4.82
CA THR A 42 -24.39 0.86 -6.11
C THR A 42 -24.08 -0.10 -7.25
N ALA A 43 -23.33 -1.18 -6.95
CA ALA A 43 -22.84 -2.11 -7.95
C ALA A 43 -23.95 -2.89 -8.67
N THR A 44 -23.92 -2.86 -10.00
CA THR A 44 -24.64 -3.80 -10.86
C THR A 44 -23.76 -5.02 -11.12
N ARG A 45 -24.30 -6.22 -10.86
CA ARG A 45 -23.54 -7.48 -10.91
C ARG A 45 -24.06 -8.36 -12.05
N ALA A 46 -23.16 -8.77 -12.93
CA ALA A 46 -23.44 -9.79 -13.94
C ALA A 46 -23.49 -11.19 -13.32
N PHE A 47 -22.62 -11.43 -12.34
CA PHE A 47 -22.58 -12.65 -11.53
C PHE A 47 -22.30 -12.28 -10.07
N SER A 48 -22.88 -13.02 -9.14
CA SER A 48 -22.66 -12.83 -7.70
C SER A 48 -22.30 -14.15 -7.04
N GLY A 49 -21.29 -14.15 -6.14
CA GLY A 49 -20.84 -15.35 -5.43
C GLY A 49 -20.45 -16.52 -6.34
N THR A 50 -19.99 -16.23 -7.56
CA THR A 50 -19.62 -17.24 -8.54
C THR A 50 -18.18 -17.68 -8.36
N SER A 51 -17.84 -18.89 -8.78
CA SER A 51 -16.45 -19.30 -8.93
C SER A 51 -15.90 -18.88 -10.28
N ILE A 52 -14.60 -18.54 -10.31
CA ILE A 52 -13.85 -18.32 -11.55
C ILE A 52 -12.99 -19.55 -11.81
N LYS A 53 -13.31 -20.29 -12.87
CA LYS A 53 -12.58 -21.48 -13.31
C LYS A 53 -11.58 -21.14 -14.38
N THR A 54 -10.37 -21.66 -14.23
CA THR A 54 -9.29 -21.61 -15.22
C THR A 54 -9.52 -22.64 -16.33
N GLY A 55 -8.75 -22.58 -17.43
CA GLY A 55 -8.90 -23.46 -18.58
C GLY A 55 -8.67 -24.95 -18.29
N ASP A 56 -7.99 -25.27 -17.18
CA ASP A 56 -7.81 -26.65 -16.70
C ASP A 56 -8.87 -27.11 -15.69
N GLY A 57 -9.86 -26.27 -15.40
CA GLY A 57 -10.99 -26.58 -14.52
C GLY A 57 -10.76 -26.29 -13.03
N ARG A 58 -9.58 -25.81 -12.63
CA ARG A 58 -9.30 -25.34 -11.26
C ARG A 58 -9.88 -23.95 -11.00
N CYS A 59 -10.08 -23.59 -9.74
CA CYS A 59 -10.68 -22.32 -9.34
C CYS A 59 -9.62 -21.30 -8.89
N LEU A 60 -9.86 -20.04 -9.23
CA LEU A 60 -9.18 -18.92 -8.61
C LEU A 60 -9.67 -18.77 -7.18
N PHE A 61 -8.73 -18.55 -6.26
CA PHE A 61 -9.04 -18.27 -4.87
C PHE A 61 -8.08 -17.26 -4.27
N ILE A 62 -8.48 -16.67 -3.16
CA ILE A 62 -7.61 -15.88 -2.30
C ILE A 62 -7.61 -16.46 -0.89
N ASP A 63 -6.51 -16.29 -0.19
CA ASP A 63 -6.43 -16.45 1.26
C ASP A 63 -6.47 -15.04 1.86
N GLU A 64 -7.46 -14.77 2.72
CA GLU A 64 -7.69 -13.46 3.34
C GLU A 64 -6.43 -12.91 4.02
N LEU A 65 -5.62 -13.78 4.63
CA LEU A 65 -4.45 -13.40 5.40
C LEU A 65 -3.16 -13.36 4.57
N SER A 66 -3.21 -13.69 3.28
CA SER A 66 -2.06 -13.75 2.38
C SER A 66 -1.59 -12.40 1.81
N GLY A 67 -2.03 -11.30 2.43
CA GLY A 67 -1.76 -9.94 2.00
C GLY A 67 -1.20 -9.10 3.14
N ASP A 68 -1.43 -7.80 3.06
CA ASP A 68 -1.27 -6.91 4.20
C ASP A 68 -2.46 -7.02 5.16
N PHE A 69 -2.35 -6.36 6.31
CA PHE A 69 -3.31 -6.37 7.39
C PHE A 69 -4.71 -5.78 7.05
N ARG A 70 -4.92 -5.26 5.83
CA ARG A 70 -6.21 -4.81 5.28
C ARG A 70 -6.75 -5.76 4.21
N ALA A 71 -6.13 -6.92 4.03
CA ALA A 71 -6.36 -7.80 2.87
C ALA A 71 -6.11 -7.07 1.52
N ASN A 72 -5.14 -6.16 1.49
CA ASN A 72 -4.55 -5.71 0.24
C ASN A 72 -3.37 -6.58 -0.13
N LEU A 73 -2.99 -6.59 -1.40
CA LEU A 73 -1.84 -7.33 -1.92
C LEU A 73 -1.98 -8.86 -1.78
N ASN A 74 -3.17 -9.41 -1.54
CA ASN A 74 -3.35 -10.86 -1.55
C ASN A 74 -3.05 -11.40 -2.95
N PRO A 75 -2.15 -12.39 -3.11
CA PRO A 75 -1.97 -13.07 -4.38
C PRO A 75 -3.24 -13.86 -4.72
N ILE A 76 -3.59 -13.88 -6.00
CA ILE A 76 -4.67 -14.71 -6.51
C ILE A 76 -4.07 -16.05 -6.92
N GLN A 77 -4.53 -17.13 -6.28
CA GLN A 77 -3.98 -18.47 -6.39
C GLN A 77 -4.94 -19.39 -7.15
N VAL A 78 -4.43 -20.55 -7.59
CA VAL A 78 -5.18 -21.57 -8.32
C VAL A 78 -5.17 -22.88 -7.56
N ALA A 79 -6.35 -23.40 -7.22
CA ALA A 79 -6.51 -24.67 -6.51
C ALA A 79 -7.73 -25.46 -7.04
N ALA A 80 -7.90 -26.69 -6.56
CA ALA A 80 -9.11 -27.45 -6.81
C ALA A 80 -10.34 -26.65 -6.35
N CYS A 81 -11.42 -26.69 -7.12
CA CYS A 81 -12.67 -26.04 -6.73
C CYS A 81 -13.26 -26.74 -5.51
N ASP A 82 -13.43 -26.01 -4.41
CA ASP A 82 -13.93 -26.51 -3.13
C ASP A 82 -15.17 -25.75 -2.64
N GLY A 83 -15.55 -24.66 -3.33
CA GLY A 83 -16.69 -23.82 -2.95
C GLY A 83 -16.45 -23.00 -1.68
N SER A 84 -15.21 -22.86 -1.23
CA SER A 84 -14.86 -21.99 -0.11
C SER A 84 -15.19 -20.53 -0.40
N ALA A 85 -15.34 -19.72 0.66
CA ALA A 85 -15.56 -18.28 0.52
C ALA A 85 -14.41 -17.59 -0.25
N GLY A 86 -13.18 -18.10 -0.14
CA GLY A 86 -12.03 -17.62 -0.90
C GLY A 86 -12.13 -17.83 -2.41
N GLN A 87 -13.03 -18.72 -2.87
CA GLN A 87 -13.31 -19.00 -4.29
C GLN A 87 -14.53 -18.28 -4.83
N ALA A 88 -15.21 -17.46 -4.02
CA ALA A 88 -16.43 -16.78 -4.40
C ALA A 88 -16.16 -15.33 -4.81
N TRP A 89 -16.63 -14.99 -5.99
CA TRP A 89 -16.36 -13.73 -6.69
C TRP A 89 -17.65 -13.08 -7.15
N ASP A 90 -17.70 -11.75 -7.08
CA ASP A 90 -18.69 -10.97 -7.80
C ASP A 90 -18.07 -10.39 -9.07
N VAL A 91 -18.85 -10.40 -10.15
CA VAL A 91 -18.50 -9.75 -11.42
C VAL A 91 -19.36 -8.51 -11.55
N VAL A 92 -18.78 -7.35 -11.26
CA VAL A 92 -19.46 -6.04 -11.26
C VAL A 92 -19.23 -5.38 -12.61
N THR A 93 -20.28 -4.85 -13.24
CA THR A 93 -20.20 -4.21 -14.58
C THR A 93 -20.65 -2.74 -14.58
N ALA A 94 -21.05 -2.23 -13.41
CA ALA A 94 -21.28 -0.81 -13.16
C ALA A 94 -21.29 -0.58 -11.64
N GLY A 95 -20.93 0.61 -11.18
CA GLY A 95 -20.94 0.99 -9.76
C GLY A 95 -20.10 2.24 -9.48
N ALA A 96 -19.80 2.50 -8.21
CA ALA A 96 -18.92 3.60 -7.78
C ALA A 96 -17.49 3.42 -8.33
N HIS A 97 -17.06 2.17 -8.48
CA HIS A 97 -15.71 1.82 -8.94
C HIS A 97 -15.64 1.27 -10.38
N ASP A 98 -16.77 1.20 -11.08
CA ASP A 98 -16.85 0.90 -12.52
C ASP A 98 -17.88 1.80 -13.21
N ASN A 99 -17.41 2.76 -13.99
CA ASN A 99 -18.25 3.65 -14.80
C ASN A 99 -17.96 3.53 -16.30
N VAL A 100 -17.26 2.47 -16.71
CA VAL A 100 -16.82 2.28 -18.10
C VAL A 100 -17.65 1.16 -18.74
N ALA A 101 -18.28 1.48 -19.87
CA ALA A 101 -19.08 0.48 -20.59
C ALA A 101 -18.17 -0.60 -21.19
N GLY A 102 -18.59 -1.86 -21.10
CA GLY A 102 -17.84 -2.99 -21.66
C GLY A 102 -16.65 -3.42 -20.80
N THR A 103 -16.59 -2.98 -19.54
CA THR A 103 -15.64 -3.49 -18.55
C THR A 103 -16.33 -4.22 -17.40
N MET A 104 -15.51 -4.86 -16.57
CA MET A 104 -15.91 -5.41 -15.30
C MET A 104 -14.83 -5.20 -14.23
N LEU A 105 -15.27 -5.21 -12.97
CA LEU A 105 -14.43 -5.52 -11.81
C LEU A 105 -14.65 -6.98 -11.40
N LEU A 106 -13.57 -7.64 -11.00
CA LEU A 106 -13.62 -8.94 -10.33
C LEU A 106 -13.38 -8.71 -8.84
N VAL A 107 -14.42 -8.90 -8.03
CA VAL A 107 -14.43 -8.56 -6.60
C VAL A 107 -14.47 -9.84 -5.78
N SER A 108 -13.58 -9.99 -4.82
CA SER A 108 -13.64 -11.10 -3.87
C SER A 108 -14.84 -10.91 -2.93
N THR A 109 -15.70 -11.90 -2.80
CA THR A 109 -16.79 -11.83 -1.81
C THR A 109 -16.31 -11.99 -0.38
N LEU A 110 -15.15 -12.64 -0.18
CA LEU A 110 -14.52 -12.83 1.12
C LEU A 110 -14.03 -11.49 1.69
N THR A 111 -13.34 -10.70 0.87
CA THR A 111 -12.66 -9.49 1.33
C THR A 111 -13.24 -8.20 0.79
N GLN A 112 -14.14 -8.20 -0.20
CA GLN A 112 -14.59 -7.01 -0.95
C GLN A 112 -13.50 -6.27 -1.74
N ALA A 113 -12.27 -6.78 -1.76
CA ALA A 113 -11.20 -6.25 -2.58
C ALA A 113 -11.43 -6.53 -4.07
N CYS A 114 -10.88 -5.67 -4.92
CA CYS A 114 -10.90 -5.79 -6.38
C CYS A 114 -9.60 -6.42 -6.89
N MET A 115 -9.70 -7.29 -7.90
CA MET A 115 -8.54 -7.74 -8.67
C MET A 115 -7.85 -6.53 -9.32
N ASN A 116 -6.54 -6.43 -9.17
CA ASN A 116 -5.74 -5.31 -9.62
C ASN A 116 -4.48 -5.79 -10.34
N PHE A 117 -4.18 -5.17 -11.49
CA PHE A 117 -2.92 -5.30 -12.20
C PHE A 117 -2.02 -4.07 -11.93
N ASP A 118 -0.82 -4.29 -11.40
CA ASP A 118 0.19 -3.26 -11.14
C ASP A 118 1.47 -3.60 -11.93
N ASP A 119 1.56 -3.11 -13.16
CA ASP A 119 2.70 -3.30 -14.10
C ASP A 119 4.07 -2.90 -13.52
N ARG A 120 3.98 -2.00 -12.56
CA ARG A 120 5.05 -1.33 -11.83
C ARG A 120 5.63 -2.27 -10.74
N ARG A 121 5.00 -3.43 -10.45
CA ARG A 121 5.52 -4.49 -9.56
C ARG A 121 6.37 -5.49 -10.33
N ALA A 122 7.21 -6.24 -9.61
CA ALA A 122 7.96 -7.36 -10.19
C ALA A 122 7.02 -8.47 -10.67
N ALA A 123 7.39 -9.13 -11.78
CA ALA A 123 6.73 -10.35 -12.24
C ALA A 123 6.68 -11.40 -11.11
N GLY A 124 5.58 -12.13 -11.05
CA GLY A 124 5.16 -13.01 -9.95
C GLY A 124 4.28 -12.31 -8.92
N ASN A 125 4.08 -11.00 -9.03
CA ASN A 125 3.41 -10.18 -8.02
C ASN A 125 2.67 -8.97 -8.65
N GLN A 126 2.36 -9.02 -9.96
CA GLN A 126 1.70 -7.90 -10.65
C GLN A 126 0.18 -8.01 -10.56
N VAL A 127 -0.36 -9.21 -10.32
CA VAL A 127 -1.80 -9.46 -10.19
C VAL A 127 -2.13 -9.82 -8.75
N ILE A 128 -2.91 -8.97 -8.10
CA ILE A 128 -3.19 -9.02 -6.66
C ILE A 128 -4.61 -8.54 -6.35
N MET A 129 -5.10 -8.85 -5.16
CA MET A 129 -6.26 -8.15 -4.60
C MET A 129 -5.84 -6.79 -4.06
N PHE A 130 -6.66 -5.77 -4.29
CA PHE A 130 -6.46 -4.45 -3.74
C PHE A 130 -7.80 -3.75 -3.54
N SER A 131 -7.88 -2.85 -2.57
CA SER A 131 -9.03 -1.99 -2.32
C SER A 131 -9.57 -1.42 -3.62
N CYS A 132 -10.88 -1.59 -3.83
CA CYS A 132 -11.54 -1.06 -5.00
C CYS A 132 -11.34 0.45 -5.08
N GLY A 133 -11.06 0.96 -6.28
CA GLY A 133 -10.70 2.35 -6.53
C GLY A 133 -9.18 2.63 -6.53
N GLY A 134 -8.34 1.61 -6.35
CA GLY A 134 -6.88 1.71 -6.55
C GLY A 134 -6.11 2.47 -5.46
N ARG A 135 -6.76 2.87 -4.36
CA ARG A 135 -6.12 3.41 -3.17
C ARG A 135 -6.22 2.41 -2.03
N ALA A 136 -5.14 2.25 -1.27
CA ALA A 136 -5.02 1.20 -0.25
C ALA A 136 -5.98 1.35 0.93
N ASP A 137 -6.63 2.50 1.06
CA ASP A 137 -7.62 2.86 2.09
C ASP A 137 -9.06 2.78 1.56
N GLY A 138 -9.28 2.31 0.32
CA GLY A 138 -10.61 2.24 -0.27
C GLY A 138 -11.21 3.60 -0.69
N GLY A 139 -10.53 4.72 -0.42
CA GLY A 139 -11.00 6.07 -0.77
C GLY A 139 -10.77 6.46 -2.24
N GLY A 140 -10.55 5.46 -3.10
CA GLY A 140 -10.21 5.65 -4.50
C GLY A 140 -11.38 5.96 -5.42
N ALA A 141 -11.08 6.07 -6.70
CA ALA A 141 -12.07 6.20 -7.78
C ALA A 141 -11.75 5.17 -8.87
N VAL A 142 -12.58 5.09 -9.92
CA VAL A 142 -12.36 4.18 -11.05
C VAL A 142 -10.91 4.24 -11.56
N THR A 143 -10.24 3.08 -11.63
CA THR A 143 -8.84 2.97 -12.08
C THR A 143 -8.68 1.93 -13.19
N PRO A 144 -7.95 2.24 -14.29
CA PRO A 144 -7.67 1.27 -15.36
C PRO A 144 -6.90 0.02 -14.91
N SER A 145 -6.28 0.02 -13.73
CA SER A 145 -5.60 -1.15 -13.15
C SER A 145 -6.55 -2.25 -12.67
N GLN A 146 -7.81 -1.92 -12.40
CA GLN A 146 -8.81 -2.85 -11.86
C GLN A 146 -9.91 -3.20 -12.87
N LEU A 147 -10.00 -2.47 -13.98
CA LEU A 147 -10.98 -2.72 -15.02
C LEU A 147 -10.47 -3.74 -16.03
N PHE A 148 -11.30 -4.76 -16.30
CA PHE A 148 -11.04 -5.79 -17.30
C PHE A 148 -12.08 -5.73 -18.41
N ASN A 149 -11.68 -5.98 -19.66
CA ASN A 149 -12.62 -6.09 -20.78
C ASN A 149 -13.71 -7.14 -20.51
N PHE A 150 -14.98 -6.78 -20.72
CA PHE A 150 -16.11 -7.67 -20.54
C PHE A 150 -17.21 -7.42 -21.57
N THR A 151 -17.42 -8.42 -22.44
CA THR A 151 -18.46 -8.39 -23.48
C THR A 151 -19.73 -9.14 -23.08
N GLY A 152 -19.86 -9.53 -21.82
CA GLY A 152 -20.93 -10.42 -21.34
C GLY A 152 -20.61 -11.91 -21.45
N GLY A 153 -21.45 -12.73 -20.83
CA GLY A 153 -21.35 -14.19 -20.85
C GLY A 153 -20.50 -14.80 -19.73
N ALA A 154 -20.59 -16.12 -19.59
CA ALA A 154 -19.91 -16.90 -18.54
C ALA A 154 -18.50 -17.39 -18.96
N GLY A 155 -18.00 -16.96 -20.11
CA GLY A 155 -16.72 -17.41 -20.68
C GLY A 155 -16.82 -18.64 -21.61
N PRO A 156 -15.67 -19.16 -22.09
CA PRO A 156 -14.32 -18.72 -21.73
C PRO A 156 -13.98 -17.31 -22.20
N LEU A 157 -13.28 -16.54 -21.37
CA LEU A 157 -12.75 -15.20 -21.69
C LEU A 157 -11.34 -15.03 -21.12
N ALA A 158 -10.57 -14.14 -21.73
CA ALA A 158 -9.29 -13.68 -21.19
C ALA A 158 -9.49 -12.40 -20.38
N PHE A 159 -8.83 -12.30 -19.23
CA PHE A 159 -8.85 -11.08 -18.43
C PHE A 159 -7.74 -10.16 -18.91
N GLN A 160 -8.12 -9.10 -19.61
CA GLN A 160 -7.20 -8.07 -20.08
C GLN A 160 -7.43 -6.77 -19.29
N PRO A 161 -6.46 -6.31 -18.47
CA PRO A 161 -6.57 -5.05 -17.75
C PRO A 161 -6.52 -3.86 -18.72
N GLN A 162 -7.31 -2.81 -18.45
CA GLN A 162 -7.31 -1.58 -19.27
C GLN A 162 -5.96 -0.84 -19.26
N SER A 163 -5.19 -0.97 -18.18
CA SER A 163 -3.86 -0.37 -18.04
C SER A 163 -2.75 -1.09 -18.82
N GLY A 164 -2.96 -2.32 -19.28
CA GLY A 164 -1.93 -3.16 -19.90
C GLY A 164 -2.12 -3.37 -21.39
N ALA A 165 -1.33 -2.69 -22.23
CA ALA A 165 -1.35 -2.91 -23.67
C ALA A 165 -0.85 -4.32 -24.00
N ASN A 166 -1.70 -5.13 -24.67
CA ASN A 166 -1.40 -6.53 -25.02
C ASN A 166 -1.05 -7.43 -23.82
N VAL A 167 -1.52 -7.10 -22.63
CA VAL A 167 -1.36 -7.90 -21.42
C VAL A 167 -2.63 -8.67 -21.13
N CYS A 168 -2.51 -9.97 -20.86
CA CYS A 168 -3.59 -10.82 -20.39
C CYS A 168 -3.16 -11.48 -19.07
N LEU A 169 -4.11 -11.75 -18.19
CA LEU A 169 -3.82 -12.53 -16.99
C LEU A 169 -3.68 -14.00 -17.37
N ALA A 170 -2.70 -14.68 -16.79
CA ALA A 170 -2.33 -16.06 -17.06
C ALA A 170 -2.01 -16.81 -15.76
N VAL A 171 -2.40 -18.08 -15.71
CA VAL A 171 -1.99 -18.99 -14.64
C VAL A 171 -0.52 -19.37 -14.85
N THR A 172 0.32 -19.02 -13.89
CA THR A 172 1.74 -19.38 -13.89
C THR A 172 1.96 -20.85 -13.51
N SER A 173 3.17 -21.36 -13.77
CA SER A 173 3.60 -22.69 -13.30
C SER A 173 3.59 -22.84 -11.78
N SER A 174 3.59 -21.73 -11.04
CA SER A 174 3.56 -21.71 -9.57
C SER A 174 2.12 -21.67 -9.02
N ASN A 175 1.11 -21.87 -9.86
CA ASN A 175 -0.31 -21.84 -9.49
C ASN A 175 -0.76 -20.51 -8.88
N VAL A 176 -0.16 -19.41 -9.34
CA VAL A 176 -0.62 -18.05 -9.07
C VAL A 176 -1.04 -17.39 -10.38
N LEU A 177 -2.03 -16.52 -10.31
CA LEU A 177 -2.41 -15.67 -11.43
C LEU A 177 -1.40 -14.53 -11.54
N ASP A 178 -0.90 -14.29 -12.74
CA ASP A 178 -0.01 -13.18 -13.04
C ASP A 178 -0.20 -12.71 -14.48
N GLN A 179 0.66 -11.85 -15.01
CA GLN A 179 0.57 -11.36 -16.38
C GLN A 179 1.35 -12.20 -17.39
N ALA A 180 0.84 -12.24 -18.62
CA ALA A 180 1.55 -12.70 -19.81
C ALA A 180 1.12 -11.87 -21.04
N PRO A 181 1.88 -11.88 -22.15
CA PRO A 181 1.39 -11.37 -23.42
C PRO A 181 0.09 -12.09 -23.83
N CYS A 182 -0.91 -11.34 -24.31
CA CYS A 182 -2.16 -11.94 -24.76
C CYS A 182 -1.94 -12.94 -25.90
N ALA A 183 -2.47 -14.15 -25.72
CA ALA A 183 -2.38 -15.23 -26.70
C ALA A 183 -3.75 -15.89 -26.88
N ALA A 184 -4.36 -15.69 -28.04
CA ALA A 184 -5.69 -16.24 -28.33
C ALA A 184 -5.67 -17.78 -28.27
N GLY A 185 -6.58 -18.35 -27.48
CA GLY A 185 -6.69 -19.80 -27.29
C GLY A 185 -5.71 -20.40 -26.28
N ASP A 186 -4.88 -19.59 -25.62
CA ASP A 186 -4.04 -20.06 -24.52
C ASP A 186 -4.90 -20.47 -23.32
N ALA A 187 -4.83 -21.75 -22.95
CA ALA A 187 -5.60 -22.32 -21.84
C ALA A 187 -5.24 -21.69 -20.48
N THR A 188 -4.02 -21.18 -20.32
CA THR A 188 -3.59 -20.48 -19.10
C THR A 188 -4.23 -19.10 -18.96
N GLN A 189 -4.72 -18.53 -20.06
CA GLN A 189 -5.38 -17.23 -20.14
C GLN A 189 -6.91 -17.35 -20.29
N SER A 190 -7.44 -18.57 -20.16
CA SER A 190 -8.86 -18.86 -20.34
C SER A 190 -9.56 -18.99 -19.00
N PHE A 191 -10.53 -18.13 -18.74
CA PHE A 191 -11.32 -18.13 -17.50
C PHE A 191 -12.81 -18.23 -17.80
N SER A 192 -13.58 -18.84 -16.90
CA SER A 192 -15.04 -18.95 -17.01
C SER A 192 -15.68 -18.75 -15.65
N PHE A 193 -16.88 -18.16 -15.64
CA PHE A 193 -17.70 -17.99 -14.46
C PHE A 193 -18.63 -19.21 -14.35
N GLY A 194 -18.61 -19.96 -13.25
CA GLY A 194 -19.56 -21.06 -13.11
C GLY A 194 -19.36 -22.00 -11.93
N GLY A 195 -20.44 -22.15 -11.15
CA GLY A 195 -20.55 -22.94 -9.92
C GLY A 195 -20.99 -22.03 -8.78
N GLU A 196 -22.09 -22.37 -8.08
CA GLU A 196 -22.51 -21.68 -6.86
C GLU A 196 -21.59 -22.12 -5.71
N ALA A 197 -20.84 -21.18 -5.12
CA ALA A 197 -20.27 -21.39 -3.80
C ALA A 197 -21.40 -21.23 -2.76
N PRO A 198 -21.42 -21.99 -1.63
CA PRO A 198 -22.46 -21.85 -0.62
C PRO A 198 -22.42 -20.44 -0.03
N GLY A 199 -23.40 -19.61 -0.39
CA GLY A 199 -23.58 -18.28 0.20
C GLY A 199 -24.00 -18.39 1.67
N ALA A 200 -23.30 -17.68 2.54
CA ALA A 200 -23.83 -17.32 3.84
C ALA A 200 -25.00 -16.34 3.63
N GLY A 201 -26.23 -16.82 3.84
CA GLY A 201 -27.45 -15.99 3.81
C GLY A 201 -28.50 -16.52 2.84
N ALA A 202 -29.30 -17.47 3.31
CA ALA A 202 -30.51 -17.90 2.63
C ALA A 202 -31.46 -16.71 2.45
N THR A 203 -31.84 -16.41 1.20
CA THR A 203 -33.12 -15.74 0.92
C THR A 203 -34.01 -16.68 0.14
N THR A 204 -35.23 -16.77 0.65
CA THR A 204 -36.32 -17.63 0.24
C THR A 204 -36.59 -17.55 -1.25
N SER A 205 -36.59 -18.71 -1.90
CA SER A 205 -37.11 -18.92 -3.25
C SER A 205 -38.58 -18.50 -3.34
N VAL A 206 -38.93 -17.68 -4.33
CA VAL A 206 -40.30 -17.65 -4.86
C VAL A 206 -40.24 -17.80 -6.38
N ALA A 207 -40.90 -18.85 -6.84
CA ALA A 207 -40.99 -19.25 -8.23
C ALA A 207 -41.87 -18.30 -9.06
N ALA A 208 -41.68 -18.39 -10.37
CA ALA A 208 -42.34 -17.62 -11.43
C ALA A 208 -43.88 -17.65 -11.38
N GLY A 209 -44.48 -16.52 -11.77
CA GLY A 209 -45.90 -16.38 -12.06
C GLY A 209 -46.17 -15.17 -12.96
N THR A 210 -46.73 -15.44 -14.12
CA THR A 210 -47.06 -14.53 -15.24
C THR A 210 -48.16 -13.49 -14.94
N THR A 211 -47.98 -12.29 -15.52
CA THR A 211 -48.95 -11.24 -15.92
C THR A 211 -50.38 -11.23 -15.36
N SER A 212 -50.78 -10.11 -14.73
CA SER A 212 -52.00 -9.36 -15.08
C SER A 212 -52.01 -7.94 -14.47
N LEU A 213 -52.61 -6.99 -15.21
CA LEU A 213 -52.82 -5.58 -14.86
C LEU A 213 -53.90 -5.41 -13.77
N VAL A 214 -53.84 -4.33 -12.99
CA VAL A 214 -54.92 -3.34 -12.70
C VAL A 214 -54.49 -2.36 -11.58
N ALA A 215 -55.00 -1.14 -11.70
CA ALA A 215 -54.67 0.11 -11.04
C ALA A 215 -54.94 0.23 -9.53
N GLY A 216 -54.20 1.17 -8.93
CA GLY A 216 -54.77 2.28 -8.14
C GLY A 216 -55.07 2.02 -6.67
N ALA A 217 -54.23 2.56 -5.77
CA ALA A 217 -54.67 3.32 -4.60
C ALA A 217 -53.45 3.91 -3.84
N THR A 218 -53.41 5.23 -3.73
CA THR A 218 -52.73 5.97 -2.65
C THR A 218 -53.38 5.67 -1.29
N PRO A 219 -52.62 5.73 -0.19
CA PRO A 219 -52.83 6.85 0.73
C PRO A 219 -51.56 7.43 1.36
N THR A 220 -51.63 8.73 1.66
CA THR A 220 -50.74 9.56 2.48
C THR A 220 -51.03 9.38 4.00
N PRO A 221 -50.45 10.19 4.91
CA PRO A 221 -49.28 9.87 5.75
C PRO A 221 -49.65 9.70 7.24
N SER A 222 -48.71 9.28 8.09
CA SER A 222 -48.81 9.57 9.53
C SER A 222 -47.44 9.78 10.17
N SER A 223 -47.38 10.87 10.93
CA SER A 223 -46.24 11.40 11.66
C SER A 223 -46.17 10.79 13.06
N ALA A 224 -44.96 10.50 13.55
CA ALA A 224 -44.71 10.38 14.98
C ALA A 224 -43.29 10.87 15.30
N LEU A 225 -43.26 11.96 16.06
CA LEU A 225 -42.11 12.54 16.77
C LEU A 225 -41.90 11.84 18.12
N ALA A 226 -40.73 12.16 18.71
CA ALA A 226 -40.25 11.89 20.08
C ALA A 226 -39.36 10.63 20.21
N SER A 227 -38.27 10.61 20.97
CA SER A 227 -37.68 11.60 21.86
C SER A 227 -36.20 11.25 22.09
N SER A 228 -35.42 12.28 22.40
CA SER A 228 -34.05 12.28 22.89
C SER A 228 -33.82 11.42 24.15
N ALA A 229 -32.70 10.70 24.20
CA ALA A 229 -32.09 10.23 25.45
C ALA A 229 -30.57 10.37 25.38
N SER A 230 -30.05 11.32 26.15
CA SER A 230 -28.64 11.57 26.39
C SER A 230 -28.12 10.58 27.44
N ILE A 231 -26.98 9.92 27.17
CA ILE A 231 -26.27 9.12 28.17
C ILE A 231 -25.05 9.92 28.63
N ASN A 232 -25.16 10.50 29.82
CA ASN A 232 -24.03 10.92 30.64
C ASN A 232 -23.54 9.70 31.44
N LEU A 233 -22.25 9.38 31.37
CA LEU A 233 -21.62 8.53 32.38
C LEU A 233 -20.27 9.09 32.84
N ALA A 234 -20.36 9.75 34.00
CA ALA A 234 -19.44 9.88 35.11
C ALA A 234 -17.92 9.63 34.90
N THR A 235 -17.20 10.73 35.08
CA THR A 235 -15.90 10.87 35.73
C THR A 235 -15.67 9.94 36.93
N ASN A 236 -14.49 9.34 37.04
CA ASN A 236 -13.97 8.82 38.29
C ASN A 236 -12.56 9.36 38.59
N THR A 237 -12.41 9.84 39.81
CA THR A 237 -11.31 10.66 40.30
C THR A 237 -10.21 9.81 40.96
N LYS A 238 -8.97 10.10 40.54
CA LYS A 238 -7.65 9.97 41.20
C LYS A 238 -7.60 9.64 42.72
N VAL A 239 -6.74 8.68 43.08
CA VAL A 239 -5.98 8.64 44.37
C VAL A 239 -4.55 8.09 44.08
N PRO A 240 -3.48 8.65 44.68
CA PRO A 240 -2.09 8.36 44.33
C PRO A 240 -1.47 7.25 45.21
N VAL A 241 -0.45 6.56 44.71
CA VAL A 241 0.48 5.79 45.56
C VAL A 241 1.92 6.04 45.12
N THR A 242 2.72 6.34 46.14
CA THR A 242 4.10 6.78 46.18
C THR A 242 5.14 5.74 45.75
N ALA A 243 6.25 6.24 45.21
CA ALA A 243 7.46 5.51 44.87
C ALA A 243 8.30 5.11 46.10
N SER A 244 9.03 4.00 45.99
CA SER A 244 10.29 3.76 46.69
C SER A 244 11.11 2.74 45.90
N GLY A 245 12.35 3.12 45.57
CA GLY A 245 13.29 2.31 44.82
C GLY A 245 14.14 1.41 45.71
N ALA A 246 14.79 0.43 45.09
CA ALA A 246 16.08 -0.12 45.51
C ALA A 246 16.72 -0.90 44.35
N SER A 247 17.97 -0.57 44.04
CA SER A 247 18.90 -1.29 43.17
C SER A 247 19.45 -2.55 43.84
N ALA A 248 19.75 -3.60 43.06
CA ALA A 248 21.08 -4.24 43.00
C ALA A 248 21.12 -5.51 42.12
N SER A 249 21.87 -5.42 41.01
CA SER A 249 23.01 -6.27 40.58
C SER A 249 22.99 -7.81 40.64
N SER A 250 23.24 -8.37 39.44
CA SER A 250 24.18 -9.46 39.04
C SER A 250 23.84 -10.95 39.18
N GLY A 251 23.88 -11.64 38.03
CA GLY A 251 24.28 -13.06 37.88
C GLY A 251 23.52 -13.86 36.83
N PRO A 252 24.15 -14.43 35.77
CA PRO A 252 23.45 -15.06 34.66
C PRO A 252 23.12 -16.54 34.94
N SER A 253 21.97 -17.02 34.44
CA SER A 253 21.71 -18.45 34.29
C SER A 253 20.87 -18.69 33.05
N VAL A 254 21.43 -19.51 32.17
CA VAL A 254 20.88 -19.96 30.90
C VAL A 254 19.78 -20.97 31.18
N SER A 255 18.56 -20.67 30.74
CA SER A 255 17.51 -21.65 30.51
C SER A 255 16.63 -21.17 29.36
N THR A 256 16.66 -21.95 28.28
CA THR A 256 15.77 -21.88 27.13
C THR A 256 14.31 -21.95 27.56
N ALA A 257 13.58 -20.85 27.36
CA ALA A 257 12.13 -20.80 27.44
C ALA A 257 11.59 -20.02 26.24
N THR A 258 10.93 -20.74 25.34
CA THR A 258 9.98 -20.20 24.38
C THR A 258 8.84 -19.49 25.13
N ALA A 259 8.78 -18.17 24.99
CA ALA A 259 7.61 -17.33 25.25
C ALA A 259 7.77 -16.12 24.32
N SER A 260 6.95 -15.94 23.27
CA SER A 260 5.61 -15.34 23.38
C SER A 260 5.53 -14.36 24.55
N ALA A 261 6.23 -13.24 24.39
CA ALA A 261 5.92 -12.01 25.11
C ALA A 261 5.33 -11.04 24.07
N ALA A 262 4.04 -11.21 23.78
CA ALA A 262 3.22 -10.08 23.36
C ALA A 262 3.15 -9.14 24.56
N GLN A 263 4.19 -8.34 24.74
CA GLN A 263 4.14 -7.20 25.64
C GLN A 263 3.14 -6.26 25.00
N SER A 264 1.96 -6.13 25.63
CA SER A 264 0.96 -5.12 25.28
C SER A 264 1.59 -3.74 25.46
N ALA A 265 2.35 -3.30 24.46
CA ALA A 265 2.71 -1.90 24.30
C ALA A 265 1.39 -1.14 24.17
N SER A 266 1.21 -0.11 25.00
CA SER A 266 0.11 0.82 24.80
C SER A 266 0.13 1.25 23.34
N ALA A 267 -1.02 1.13 22.66
CA ALA A 267 -1.19 1.60 21.30
C ALA A 267 -0.65 3.03 21.18
N VAL A 268 0.33 3.24 20.30
CA VAL A 268 0.90 4.57 20.02
C VAL A 268 0.00 5.21 18.98
N PRO A 269 -0.78 6.26 19.30
CA PRO A 269 -1.65 6.88 18.32
C PRO A 269 -0.82 7.50 17.19
N VAL A 270 -1.35 7.48 15.98
CA VAL A 270 -0.79 8.24 14.85
C VAL A 270 -1.80 9.29 14.39
N SER A 271 -1.31 10.40 13.84
CA SER A 271 -2.16 11.53 13.50
C SER A 271 -2.85 11.42 12.13
N ARG A 272 -2.43 10.47 11.28
CA ARG A 272 -3.07 10.18 9.99
C ARG A 272 -3.71 8.79 9.97
N ALA A 273 -3.89 8.23 8.79
CA ALA A 273 -4.63 6.99 8.55
C ALA A 273 -4.15 5.84 9.46
N GLY A 274 -5.10 5.01 9.89
CA GLY A 274 -4.86 3.83 10.72
C GLY A 274 -4.86 4.07 12.24
N GLY A 275 -4.83 5.31 12.71
CA GLY A 275 -5.11 5.72 14.10
C GLY A 275 -4.13 5.27 15.19
N VAL A 276 -3.41 4.16 14.97
CA VAL A 276 -2.38 3.58 15.85
C VAL A 276 -1.22 3.08 14.99
N LEU A 277 0.01 3.35 15.42
CA LEU A 277 1.24 2.83 14.82
C LEU A 277 1.23 1.30 14.80
N GLN A 278 1.56 0.71 13.66
CA GLN A 278 1.70 -0.74 13.50
C GLN A 278 3.18 -1.07 13.26
N PRO A 279 3.93 -1.48 14.30
CA PRO A 279 5.39 -1.64 14.19
C PRO A 279 5.85 -2.59 13.07
N SER A 280 5.13 -3.69 12.83
CA SER A 280 5.45 -4.61 11.73
C SER A 280 5.22 -3.98 10.36
N ALA A 281 4.14 -3.20 10.19
CA ALA A 281 3.85 -2.53 8.93
C ALA A 281 4.82 -1.35 8.69
N ALA A 282 5.24 -0.65 9.73
CA ALA A 282 6.28 0.37 9.66
C ALA A 282 7.64 -0.25 9.29
N ALA A 283 8.01 -1.38 9.88
CA ALA A 283 9.25 -2.10 9.56
C ALA A 283 9.24 -2.68 8.13
N GLU A 284 8.10 -3.18 7.65
CA GLU A 284 7.96 -3.63 6.25
C GLU A 284 8.04 -2.45 5.28
N ALA A 285 7.43 -1.31 5.62
CA ALA A 285 7.39 -0.14 4.77
C ALA A 285 8.70 0.64 4.72
N ASN A 286 9.50 0.58 5.79
CA ASN A 286 10.77 1.30 5.91
C ASN A 286 11.90 0.34 6.31
N PRO A 287 12.25 -0.63 5.44
CA PRO A 287 13.35 -1.53 5.72
C PRO A 287 14.66 -0.77 5.60
N LYS A 288 15.58 -1.02 6.55
CA LYS A 288 16.93 -0.45 6.49
C LYS A 288 17.66 -0.96 5.24
N ASP A 289 18.19 -0.04 4.44
CA ASP A 289 19.04 -0.39 3.30
C ASP A 289 20.44 -0.82 3.77
N THR A 290 20.66 -2.13 3.82
CA THR A 290 21.94 -2.72 4.23
C THR A 290 23.04 -2.61 3.16
N THR A 291 22.69 -2.15 1.95
CA THR A 291 23.64 -1.91 0.85
C THR A 291 24.05 -0.44 0.74
N ALA A 292 23.51 0.42 1.61
CA ALA A 292 23.70 1.86 1.56
C ALA A 292 25.16 2.27 1.76
N THR A 293 25.62 3.20 0.92
CA THR A 293 26.83 3.99 1.14
C THR A 293 26.43 5.35 1.71
N LEU A 294 26.83 5.60 2.95
CA LEU A 294 26.52 6.83 3.67
C LEU A 294 27.62 7.86 3.45
N ALA A 295 27.24 9.07 3.02
CA ALA A 295 28.08 10.26 3.09
C ALA A 295 28.09 10.83 4.52
N PHE A 296 26.94 10.80 5.19
CA PHE A 296 26.78 11.16 6.59
C PHE A 296 25.83 10.18 7.26
N SER A 297 26.08 9.93 8.55
CA SER A 297 25.16 9.15 9.38
C SER A 297 24.73 9.95 10.60
N SER A 298 23.44 9.86 10.95
CA SER A 298 22.85 10.54 12.11
C SER A 298 23.13 12.06 12.14
N ALA A 299 23.18 12.69 10.96
CA ALA A 299 23.42 14.11 10.82
C ALA A 299 22.14 14.91 11.04
N SER A 300 22.28 16.14 11.50
CA SER A 300 21.20 17.12 11.52
C SER A 300 21.31 18.05 10.32
N LEU A 301 20.17 18.29 9.66
CA LEU A 301 20.05 19.24 8.56
C LEU A 301 19.55 20.57 9.11
N LYS A 302 20.39 21.61 9.04
CA LYS A 302 20.09 22.93 9.57
C LYS A 302 19.74 23.92 8.48
N THR A 303 18.68 24.68 8.69
CA THR A 303 18.33 25.83 7.86
C THR A 303 19.40 26.93 7.97
N SER A 304 19.37 27.91 7.07
CA SER A 304 20.22 29.10 7.17
C SER A 304 19.96 29.95 8.43
N SER A 305 18.81 29.77 9.10
CA SER A 305 18.50 30.38 10.40
C SER A 305 19.02 29.59 11.60
N GLY A 306 19.62 28.41 11.37
CA GLY A 306 20.17 27.53 12.41
C GLY A 306 19.15 26.56 13.03
N GLN A 307 17.92 26.50 12.52
CA GLN A 307 16.89 25.56 12.95
C GLN A 307 17.09 24.20 12.31
N CYS A 308 16.66 23.12 12.97
CA CYS A 308 16.80 21.75 12.48
C CYS A 308 15.53 21.28 11.79
N LEU A 309 15.71 20.47 10.73
CA LEU A 309 14.64 19.60 10.26
C LEU A 309 14.34 18.54 11.33
N PHE A 310 13.06 18.24 11.52
CA PHE A 310 12.59 17.27 12.52
C PHE A 310 11.43 16.45 11.97
N ILE A 311 11.37 15.18 12.36
CA ILE A 311 10.19 14.35 12.19
C ILE A 311 9.62 13.90 13.54
N ASP A 312 8.30 13.90 13.63
CA ASP A 312 7.57 13.17 14.67
C ASP A 312 7.10 11.86 14.05
N SER A 313 7.65 10.72 14.50
CA SER A 313 7.32 9.41 13.93
C SER A 313 5.84 9.03 14.07
N THR A 314 5.11 9.70 14.98
CA THR A 314 3.67 9.50 15.16
C THR A 314 2.80 10.42 14.29
N ALA A 315 3.40 11.39 13.58
CA ALA A 315 2.65 12.33 12.75
C ALA A 315 2.31 11.79 11.34
N GLY A 316 2.64 10.54 11.07
CA GLY A 316 2.35 9.82 9.84
C GLY A 316 1.08 8.98 9.91
N ASP A 317 0.97 8.05 8.96
CA ASP A 317 0.04 6.94 9.03
C ASP A 317 0.61 5.80 9.89
N PHE A 318 -0.16 4.72 10.02
CA PHE A 318 0.20 3.55 10.81
C PHE A 318 1.49 2.83 10.36
N ARG A 319 2.06 3.16 9.19
CA ARG A 319 3.36 2.65 8.67
C ARG A 319 4.50 3.64 8.82
N GLU A 320 4.29 4.76 9.52
CA GLU A 320 5.24 5.88 9.55
C GLU A 320 5.45 6.51 8.16
N ASN A 321 4.48 6.37 7.26
CA ASN A 321 4.44 7.09 6.00
C ASN A 321 3.70 8.42 6.15
N LEU A 322 3.95 9.35 5.22
CA LEU A 322 3.28 10.65 5.18
C LEU A 322 3.59 11.54 6.39
N ILE A 323 4.70 11.29 7.10
CA ILE A 323 5.12 12.12 8.23
C ILE A 323 5.54 13.51 7.71
N PRO A 324 4.93 14.61 8.15
CA PRO A 324 5.41 15.95 7.80
C PRO A 324 6.84 16.20 8.29
N ILE A 325 7.60 17.01 7.56
CA ILE A 325 8.90 17.51 8.04
C ILE A 325 8.69 18.86 8.73
N ALA A 326 8.94 18.90 10.03
CA ALA A 326 8.92 20.13 10.81
C ALA A 326 10.26 20.88 10.71
N VAL A 327 10.20 22.18 10.95
CA VAL A 327 11.36 23.05 11.17
C VAL A 327 11.24 23.62 12.56
N GLN A 328 12.23 23.34 13.41
CA GLN A 328 12.20 23.71 14.82
C GLN A 328 13.60 24.00 15.36
N ASP A 329 13.69 24.55 16.56
CA ASP A 329 14.98 24.73 17.22
C ASP A 329 15.66 23.37 17.45
N CYS A 330 16.96 23.31 17.19
CA CYS A 330 17.73 22.08 17.35
C CYS A 330 17.83 21.67 18.82
N THR A 331 17.39 20.46 19.13
CA THR A 331 17.44 19.87 20.49
C THR A 331 18.38 18.67 20.58
N GLY A 332 18.78 18.11 19.44
CA GLY A 332 19.52 16.85 19.36
C GLY A 332 18.62 15.61 19.49
N ALA A 333 17.29 15.77 19.40
CA ALA A 333 16.35 14.67 19.45
C ALA A 333 16.55 13.68 18.28
N ALA A 334 16.14 12.43 18.48
CA ALA A 334 16.28 11.37 17.46
C ALA A 334 15.56 11.72 16.14
N GLY A 335 14.43 12.42 16.21
CA GLY A 335 13.70 12.90 15.02
C GLY A 335 14.44 13.97 14.21
N GLU A 336 15.54 14.53 14.71
CA GLU A 336 16.40 15.51 14.01
C GLU A 336 17.56 14.85 13.25
N LYS A 337 17.59 13.51 13.23
CA LYS A 337 18.72 12.74 12.71
C LYS A 337 18.39 12.08 11.38
N PHE A 338 19.25 12.32 10.41
CA PHE A 338 19.13 11.85 9.05
C PHE A 338 20.44 11.23 8.57
N ASP A 339 20.31 10.15 7.82
CA ASP A 339 21.38 9.56 7.03
C ASP A 339 21.33 10.14 5.61
N ILE A 340 22.51 10.48 5.07
CA ILE A 340 22.67 11.00 3.70
C ILE A 340 23.29 9.89 2.86
N ILE A 341 22.46 9.22 2.05
CA ILE A 341 22.82 8.00 1.34
C ILE A 341 23.07 8.29 -0.15
N THR A 342 24.32 8.14 -0.59
CA THR A 342 24.75 8.46 -1.96
C THR A 342 24.75 7.27 -2.92
N ALA A 343 24.59 6.06 -2.40
CA ALA A 343 24.36 4.85 -3.18
C ALA A 343 23.65 3.79 -2.32
N GLY A 344 22.90 2.87 -2.93
CA GLY A 344 22.20 1.80 -2.23
C GLY A 344 21.10 1.17 -3.08
N ALA A 345 20.26 0.32 -2.48
CA ALA A 345 19.14 -0.34 -3.15
C ALA A 345 18.15 0.67 -3.75
N HIS A 346 17.97 1.81 -3.09
CA HIS A 346 17.05 2.88 -3.51
C HIS A 346 17.76 4.13 -4.07
N ASN A 347 19.09 4.08 -4.26
CA ASN A 347 19.86 5.13 -4.94
C ASN A 347 20.95 4.51 -5.81
N ASN A 348 20.71 4.48 -7.13
CA ASN A 348 21.69 4.04 -8.12
C ASN A 348 22.21 5.20 -9.00
N GLU A 349 21.94 6.44 -8.61
CA GLU A 349 22.20 7.61 -9.41
C GLU A 349 23.38 8.42 -8.87
N ALA A 350 24.35 8.66 -9.75
CA ALA A 350 25.52 9.46 -9.40
C ALA A 350 25.15 10.92 -9.09
N ASN A 351 25.88 11.54 -8.17
CA ASN A 351 25.68 12.92 -7.72
C ASN A 351 24.26 13.20 -7.19
N SER A 352 23.60 12.18 -6.66
CA SER A 352 22.36 12.33 -5.90
C SER A 352 22.41 11.58 -4.59
N THR A 353 21.56 12.01 -3.67
CA THR A 353 21.41 11.39 -2.36
C THR A 353 19.94 11.18 -2.03
N LEU A 354 19.69 10.16 -1.21
CA LEU A 354 18.50 10.11 -0.37
C LEU A 354 18.78 10.85 0.94
N VAL A 355 17.75 11.46 1.50
CA VAL A 355 17.76 11.96 2.89
C VAL A 355 16.84 11.04 3.67
N VAL A 356 17.42 10.18 4.51
CA VAL A 356 16.71 9.10 5.20
C VAL A 356 16.61 9.43 6.68
N SER A 357 15.45 9.25 7.30
CA SER A 357 15.36 9.38 8.75
C SER A 357 16.12 8.27 9.45
N SER A 358 17.05 8.60 10.35
CA SER A 358 17.71 7.60 11.18
C SER A 358 16.80 7.01 12.25
N LEU A 359 15.60 7.57 12.45
CA LEU A 359 14.60 7.09 13.42
C LEU A 359 13.64 6.07 12.80
N THR A 360 13.11 6.37 11.60
CA THR A 360 12.07 5.54 10.95
C THR A 360 12.55 4.82 9.70
N GLU A 361 13.77 5.10 9.21
CA GLU A 361 14.33 4.56 7.96
C GLU A 361 13.54 4.95 6.68
N GLY A 362 12.56 5.85 6.81
CA GLY A 362 11.86 6.42 5.66
C GLY A 362 12.71 7.46 4.91
N CYS A 363 12.34 7.76 3.67
CA CYS A 363 13.00 8.73 2.79
C CYS A 363 12.21 10.04 2.68
N LEU A 364 12.90 11.17 2.72
CA LEU A 364 12.33 12.47 2.36
C LEU A 364 11.79 12.40 0.93
N ASN A 365 10.53 12.77 0.76
CA ASN A 365 9.80 12.65 -0.49
C ASN A 365 9.04 13.94 -0.82
N PHE A 366 9.10 14.35 -2.08
CA PHE A 366 8.29 15.42 -2.63
C PHE A 366 7.20 14.87 -3.58
N ASP A 367 5.92 15.06 -3.22
CA ASP A 367 4.76 14.68 -4.03
C ASP A 367 3.92 15.91 -4.39
N ASP A 368 4.08 16.40 -5.62
CA ASP A 368 3.40 17.58 -6.14
C ASP A 368 1.89 17.40 -6.30
N ARG A 369 1.41 16.15 -6.31
CA ARG A 369 -0.03 15.81 -6.40
C ARG A 369 -0.74 16.02 -5.07
N ARG A 370 -0.01 16.18 -3.95
CA ARG A 370 -0.59 16.47 -2.64
C ARG A 370 -1.00 17.94 -2.53
N ALA A 371 -1.91 18.20 -1.60
CA ALA A 371 -2.32 19.56 -1.27
C ALA A 371 -1.12 20.39 -0.77
N PRO A 372 -1.06 21.70 -1.08
CA PRO A 372 -0.03 22.59 -0.55
C PRO A 372 0.14 22.47 0.98
N GLY A 373 1.39 22.49 1.46
CA GLY A 373 1.71 22.26 2.87
C GLY A 373 1.71 20.79 3.31
N ASP A 374 1.43 19.85 2.40
CA ASP A 374 1.53 18.39 2.61
C ASP A 374 2.36 17.69 1.51
N GLN A 375 3.10 18.45 0.70
CA GLN A 375 3.85 17.95 -0.44
C GLN A 375 5.22 17.38 -0.04
N VAL A 376 5.75 17.77 1.13
CA VAL A 376 7.04 17.35 1.65
C VAL A 376 6.86 16.48 2.89
N ILE A 377 7.23 15.21 2.77
CA ILE A 377 6.91 14.18 3.77
C ILE A 377 8.05 13.15 3.88
N MET A 378 8.09 12.42 5.00
CA MET A 378 8.78 11.14 5.07
C MET A 378 7.88 10.06 4.46
N PHE A 379 8.46 9.22 3.62
CA PHE A 379 7.77 8.13 2.96
C PHE A 379 8.73 6.97 2.71
N SER A 380 8.22 5.75 2.68
CA SER A 380 8.93 4.53 2.31
C SER A 380 9.90 4.77 1.17
N CYS A 381 11.17 4.43 1.39
CA CYS A 381 12.19 4.52 0.36
C CYS A 381 11.78 3.72 -0.88
N GLY A 382 12.01 4.33 -2.03
CA GLY A 382 11.56 3.87 -3.33
C GLY A 382 10.16 4.25 -3.78
N GLY A 383 9.49 5.13 -3.04
CA GLY A 383 8.27 5.82 -3.49
C GLY A 383 6.99 4.98 -3.47
N ARG A 384 7.04 3.77 -2.91
CA ARG A 384 5.86 2.92 -2.68
C ARG A 384 5.58 2.78 -1.20
N ALA A 385 4.32 2.94 -0.79
CA ALA A 385 3.89 2.91 0.62
C ALA A 385 4.18 1.60 1.38
N ASP A 386 4.67 0.58 0.71
CA ASP A 386 5.01 -0.73 1.27
C ASP A 386 6.51 -1.04 1.20
N GLY A 387 7.36 -0.04 0.90
CA GLY A 387 8.82 -0.21 0.84
C GLY A 387 9.33 -1.00 -0.37
N GLY A 388 8.45 -1.60 -1.18
CA GLY A 388 8.83 -2.45 -2.32
C GLY A 388 9.21 -1.70 -3.59
N GLY A 389 9.48 -0.39 -3.50
CA GLY A 389 9.82 0.47 -4.63
C GLY A 389 11.29 0.41 -5.03
N ALA A 390 11.60 0.78 -6.27
CA ALA A 390 12.97 0.93 -6.76
C ALA A 390 13.43 2.39 -6.54
N VAL A 391 14.32 2.93 -7.38
CA VAL A 391 14.73 4.33 -7.31
C VAL A 391 13.60 5.24 -7.84
N THR A 392 13.36 6.39 -7.22
CA THR A 392 12.34 7.38 -7.64
C THR A 392 12.87 8.81 -7.58
N ASP A 393 12.54 9.61 -8.59
CA ASP A 393 12.95 11.01 -8.69
C ASP A 393 12.33 11.91 -7.60
N SER A 394 11.23 11.47 -6.98
CA SER A 394 10.58 12.20 -5.89
C SER A 394 11.36 12.19 -4.57
N GLN A 395 12.36 11.31 -4.43
CA GLN A 395 13.16 11.13 -3.22
C GLN A 395 14.64 11.44 -3.41
N LEU A 396 15.08 11.66 -4.66
CA LEU A 396 16.46 11.97 -4.98
C LEU A 396 16.70 13.47 -5.00
N PHE A 397 17.77 13.89 -4.32
CA PHE A 397 18.23 15.26 -4.27
C PHE A 397 19.67 15.35 -4.83
N PRO A 398 20.01 16.36 -5.65
CA PRO A 398 21.37 16.59 -6.10
C PRO A 398 22.33 16.75 -4.92
N PHE A 399 23.44 16.02 -4.95
CA PHE A 399 24.46 16.09 -3.92
C PHE A 399 25.83 15.75 -4.49
N GLY A 400 26.71 16.74 -4.55
CA GLY A 400 28.09 16.60 -5.06
C GLY A 400 29.14 16.37 -3.96
N GLY A 401 28.72 16.11 -2.71
CA GLY A 401 29.59 16.09 -1.54
C GLY A 401 29.64 17.44 -0.80
N GLY A 402 30.46 17.50 0.26
CA GLY A 402 30.56 18.65 1.15
C GLY A 402 29.58 18.60 2.33
N ASN A 403 29.46 19.71 3.06
CA ASN A 403 28.67 19.81 4.30
C ASN A 403 27.41 20.65 4.14
N SER A 404 26.92 20.83 2.91
CA SER A 404 25.71 21.58 2.62
C SER A 404 24.95 20.93 1.47
N ILE A 405 23.63 21.00 1.49
CA ILE A 405 22.75 20.44 0.46
C ILE A 405 21.66 21.43 0.10
N VAL A 406 21.34 21.52 -1.19
CA VAL A 406 20.10 22.13 -1.68
C VAL A 406 19.11 21.00 -1.87
N LEU A 407 17.99 21.05 -1.15
CA LEU A 407 16.93 20.06 -1.28
C LEU A 407 16.06 20.39 -2.50
N ALA A 408 16.61 20.19 -3.71
CA ALA A 408 15.87 20.28 -4.97
C ALA A 408 15.49 18.87 -5.45
N PRO A 409 14.24 18.40 -5.26
CA PRO A 409 13.88 17.05 -5.64
C PRO A 409 13.96 16.87 -7.17
N LYS A 410 14.44 15.73 -7.67
CA LYS A 410 14.65 15.51 -9.10
C LYS A 410 13.37 15.62 -9.93
N ASN A 411 12.23 15.16 -9.40
CA ASN A 411 10.93 15.32 -10.07
C ASN A 411 10.46 16.79 -10.17
N GLY A 412 11.10 17.70 -9.43
CA GLY A 412 10.94 19.15 -9.59
C GLY A 412 11.77 19.75 -10.75
N ALA A 413 12.59 18.94 -11.43
CA ALA A 413 13.37 19.31 -12.62
C ALA A 413 14.18 20.61 -12.50
N GLY A 414 14.69 20.91 -11.30
CA GLY A 414 15.45 22.13 -10.99
C GLY A 414 14.59 23.41 -10.90
N ALA A 415 13.28 23.31 -11.07
CA ALA A 415 12.34 24.41 -10.87
C ALA A 415 11.86 24.51 -9.41
N THR A 416 11.84 23.40 -8.68
CA THR A 416 11.33 23.32 -7.31
C THR A 416 12.45 23.06 -6.31
N CYS A 417 12.50 23.87 -5.25
CA CYS A 417 13.42 23.74 -4.13
C CYS A 417 12.63 23.72 -2.82
N LEU A 418 13.05 22.89 -1.87
CA LEU A 418 12.46 22.85 -0.54
C LEU A 418 13.07 23.95 0.34
N PHE A 419 12.25 24.54 1.20
CA PHE A 419 12.66 25.64 2.08
C PHE A 419 11.86 25.65 3.38
N ALA A 420 12.42 26.29 4.40
CA ALA A 420 11.72 26.47 5.67
C ALA A 420 10.59 27.51 5.54
N ASN A 421 9.35 27.05 5.64
CA ASN A 421 8.14 27.88 5.65
C ASN A 421 7.55 27.91 7.07
N GLY A 422 8.11 28.77 7.91
CA GLY A 422 7.77 28.80 9.33
C GLY A 422 8.16 27.50 10.02
N ALA A 423 7.20 26.79 10.62
CA ALA A 423 7.43 25.56 11.38
C ALA A 423 7.45 24.27 10.53
N LYS A 424 7.45 24.38 9.19
CA LYS A 424 7.40 23.24 8.27
C LYS A 424 8.37 23.42 7.11
N LEU A 425 8.82 22.30 6.55
CA LEU A 425 9.49 22.28 5.26
C LEU A 425 8.41 22.28 4.16
N ASP A 426 8.55 23.16 3.18
CA ASP A 426 7.61 23.32 2.07
C ASP A 426 8.38 23.55 0.76
N GLN A 427 7.67 23.75 -0.35
CA GLN A 427 8.25 23.95 -1.68
C GLN A 427 8.11 25.39 -2.18
N GLN A 428 9.13 25.86 -2.90
CA GLN A 428 9.10 27.10 -3.67
C GLN A 428 9.90 26.97 -4.96
N ALA A 429 9.86 28.00 -5.80
CA ALA A 429 10.72 28.06 -6.98
C ALA A 429 12.21 28.10 -6.57
N CYS A 430 13.07 27.35 -7.27
CA CYS A 430 14.51 27.44 -7.06
C CYS A 430 15.05 28.81 -7.49
N THR A 431 15.68 29.50 -6.56
CA THR A 431 16.27 30.84 -6.76
C THR A 431 17.78 30.86 -6.50
N GLY A 432 18.29 29.82 -5.81
CA GLY A 432 19.66 29.78 -5.30
C GLY A 432 19.86 30.60 -4.02
N ASP A 433 18.79 31.00 -3.35
CA ASP A 433 18.88 31.73 -2.09
C ASP A 433 19.26 30.83 -0.91
N ALA A 434 19.82 31.44 0.14
CA ALA A 434 20.33 30.70 1.31
C ALA A 434 19.22 29.93 2.07
N SER A 435 17.95 30.33 1.97
CA SER A 435 16.84 29.63 2.62
C SER A 435 16.54 28.26 1.99
N GLN A 436 17.09 27.99 0.80
CA GLN A 436 16.99 26.73 0.07
C GLN A 436 18.19 25.81 0.33
N THR A 437 19.18 26.28 1.09
CA THR A 437 20.40 25.54 1.42
C THR A 437 20.36 25.11 2.88
N PHE A 438 20.74 23.86 3.13
CA PHE A 438 20.78 23.26 4.45
C PHE A 438 22.19 22.80 4.79
N ASP A 439 22.68 23.18 5.96
CA ASP A 439 23.95 22.70 6.48
C ASP A 439 23.79 21.29 7.05
N ILE A 440 24.71 20.40 6.69
CA ILE A 440 24.78 19.03 7.20
C ILE A 440 25.76 19.01 8.37
N VAL A 441 25.23 18.76 9.57
CA VAL A 441 26.02 18.74 10.81
C VAL A 441 26.00 17.32 11.40
N ALA A 442 27.14 16.64 11.34
CA ALA A 442 27.34 15.32 11.94
C ALA A 442 27.31 15.35 13.47
#